data_AF-A0A368YYK8-F1
#
_entry.id   AF-A0A368YYK8-F1
#
_cell.length_a   1.000
_cell.length_b   1.000
_cell.length_c   1.000
_cell.angle_alpha   90.00
_cell.angle_beta   90.00
_cell.angle_gamma   90.00
#
_symmetry.space_group_name_H-M   'P 1'
#
loop_
_entity.id
_entity.type
_entity.pdbx_description
1 polymer ?
#
loop_
_entity_poly.entity_id
_entity_poly.type
_entity_poly.pdbx_seq_one_letter_code
_entity_poly.pdbx_strand_id
1 'polypeptide(L)'
;MLADLEDKLEYALEILDKIEFKILDKEKPVHVEAVVEADNIVKALIKGKHDDLQYIKTDKEIFYQNDDNSEEKGESSLIDRRLKKMSVSDMIDLIEKEFSQKHFQLLEDGFKLNSQIAEAGRKGTGCGIGNSYRSSKFFNEVNEIAAKAADGTGARMAGVSYPALASSGSGNQGIFISLVTYYAAKLFFDGIRDEEIYKATMLAHMIGHYSKIYVGRLSALCGLFYAAAPGVLAALLYLAGESDRSYSLLANLVGLPRENSRRF
;
A
#
# COMPACT_ATOMS: atom_id res chain seq x y z
N MET A 1 5.01 -16.26 -22.20
CA MET A 1 5.73 -16.65 -20.97
C MET A 1 4.83 -17.54 -20.10
N LEU A 2 4.30 -18.63 -20.67
CA LEU A 2 3.50 -19.66 -19.98
C LEU A 2 3.92 -21.08 -20.38
N ALA A 3 4.86 -21.22 -21.32
CA ALA A 3 5.35 -22.51 -21.83
C ALA A 3 6.38 -23.19 -20.90
N ASP A 4 6.67 -22.58 -19.75
CA ASP A 4 7.71 -22.99 -18.81
C ASP A 4 7.11 -23.43 -17.45
N LEU A 5 5.79 -23.62 -17.44
CA LEU A 5 5.02 -23.97 -16.25
C LEU A 5 4.78 -25.47 -16.13
N GLU A 6 4.71 -26.23 -17.23
CA GLU A 6 4.47 -27.68 -17.19
C GLU A 6 5.63 -28.41 -16.51
N ASP A 7 6.88 -28.13 -16.89
CA ASP A 7 8.08 -28.71 -16.26
C ASP A 7 8.23 -28.30 -14.78
N LYS A 8 7.79 -27.09 -14.42
CA LYS A 8 7.81 -26.61 -13.02
C LYS A 8 6.65 -27.16 -12.21
N LEU A 9 5.53 -27.49 -12.86
CA LEU A 9 4.34 -28.04 -12.21
C LEU A 9 4.62 -29.44 -11.71
N GLU A 10 5.27 -30.29 -12.52
CA GLU A 10 5.63 -31.65 -12.12
C GLU A 10 6.54 -31.64 -10.88
N TYR A 11 7.59 -30.82 -10.90
CA TYR A 11 8.48 -30.64 -9.75
C TYR A 11 7.77 -30.06 -8.51
N ALA A 12 6.86 -29.08 -8.70
CA ALA A 12 6.09 -28.52 -7.60
C ALA A 12 5.16 -29.58 -6.98
N LEU A 13 4.51 -30.42 -7.80
CA LEU A 13 3.65 -31.50 -7.34
C LEU A 13 4.44 -32.56 -6.54
N GLU A 14 5.66 -32.91 -6.97
CA GLU A 14 6.54 -33.82 -6.21
C GLU A 14 6.96 -33.29 -4.84
N ILE A 15 7.02 -31.96 -4.68
CA ILE A 15 7.36 -31.33 -3.40
C ILE A 15 6.15 -31.28 -2.46
N LEU A 16 4.91 -31.22 -2.98
CA LEU A 16 3.71 -31.12 -2.15
C LEU A 16 3.60 -32.25 -1.13
N ASP A 17 3.92 -33.49 -1.53
CA ASP A 17 3.89 -34.66 -0.66
C ASP A 17 4.96 -34.63 0.45
N LYS A 18 5.93 -33.72 0.35
CA LYS A 18 7.03 -33.52 1.30
C LYS A 18 6.83 -32.29 2.20
N ILE A 19 5.76 -31.50 1.99
CA ILE A 19 5.48 -30.30 2.79
C ILE A 19 4.47 -30.63 3.89
N GLU A 20 4.86 -30.40 5.13
CA GLU A 20 3.94 -30.38 6.27
C GLU A 20 3.56 -28.93 6.62
N PHE A 21 2.26 -28.62 6.62
CA PHE A 21 1.74 -27.33 7.08
C PHE A 21 1.12 -27.47 8.47
N LYS A 22 1.65 -26.72 9.45
CA LYS A 22 1.11 -26.66 10.80
C LYS A 22 0.66 -25.24 11.14
N ILE A 23 -0.61 -25.10 11.52
CA ILE A 23 -1.16 -23.83 12.00
C ILE A 23 -0.80 -23.67 13.49
N LEU A 24 -0.28 -22.49 13.84
CA LEU A 24 0.10 -22.14 15.22
C LEU A 24 -0.99 -21.27 15.85
N ASP A 25 -1.98 -21.89 16.51
CA ASP A 25 -3.16 -21.20 17.05
C ASP A 25 -2.89 -20.22 18.21
N LYS A 26 -1.70 -20.29 18.82
CA LYS A 26 -1.34 -19.53 20.04
C LYS A 26 -0.28 -18.45 19.82
N GLU A 27 0.20 -18.28 18.59
CA GLU A 27 1.25 -17.34 18.27
C GLU A 27 0.71 -15.97 17.85
N LYS A 28 1.54 -14.94 17.99
CA LYS A 28 1.20 -13.57 17.55
C LYS A 28 1.04 -13.52 16.02
N PRO A 29 0.30 -12.53 15.47
CA PRO A 29 0.24 -12.30 14.02
C PRO A 29 1.64 -12.21 13.41
N VAL A 30 1.85 -12.91 12.29
CA VAL A 30 3.15 -13.20 11.65
C VAL A 30 4.08 -14.02 12.52
N HIS A 31 3.91 -15.33 12.43
CA HIS A 31 4.89 -16.31 12.87
C HIS A 31 4.98 -17.36 11.75
N VAL A 32 6.04 -17.30 10.96
CA VAL A 32 6.30 -18.26 9.89
C VAL A 32 7.64 -18.89 10.17
N GLU A 33 7.62 -20.16 10.58
CA GLU A 33 8.83 -20.97 10.68
C GLU A 33 8.85 -21.93 9.49
N ALA A 34 9.91 -21.85 8.68
CA ALA A 34 10.18 -22.80 7.62
C ALA A 34 11.28 -23.75 8.09
N VAL A 35 11.02 -25.05 8.02
CA VAL A 35 11.98 -26.11 8.34
C VAL A 35 12.21 -26.93 7.08
N VAL A 36 13.47 -27.04 6.67
CA VAL A 36 13.89 -27.91 5.56
C VAL A 36 14.81 -28.97 6.13
N GLU A 37 14.49 -30.23 5.85
CA GLU A 37 15.27 -31.40 6.28
C GLU A 37 15.81 -32.14 5.05
N ALA A 38 17.14 -32.31 5.02
CA ALA A 38 17.87 -33.11 4.04
C ALA A 38 19.00 -33.84 4.79
N ASP A 39 20.26 -33.69 4.35
CA ASP A 39 21.42 -34.17 5.12
C ASP A 39 21.60 -33.40 6.46
N ASN A 40 20.97 -32.24 6.58
CA ASN A 40 20.92 -31.38 7.76
C ASN A 40 19.52 -30.74 7.88
N ILE A 41 19.21 -30.24 9.08
CA ILE A 41 17.99 -29.46 9.33
C ILE A 41 18.35 -27.97 9.31
N VAL A 42 17.65 -27.21 8.48
CA VAL A 42 17.72 -25.76 8.41
C VAL A 42 16.39 -25.17 8.86
N LYS A 43 16.43 -24.21 9.78
CA LYS A 43 15.26 -23.49 10.30
C LYS A 43 15.41 -22.00 10.04
N ALA A 44 14.38 -21.40 9.46
CA ALA A 44 14.25 -19.96 9.29
C ALA A 44 12.96 -19.47 9.96
N LEU A 45 13.05 -18.39 10.74
CA LEU A 45 11.90 -17.81 11.42
C LEU A 45 11.68 -16.37 10.98
N ILE A 46 10.48 -16.05 10.51
CA ILE A 46 9.97 -14.69 10.38
C ILE A 46 8.95 -14.45 11.50
N LYS A 47 9.13 -13.38 12.29
CA LYS A 47 8.25 -13.08 13.43
C LYS A 47 7.95 -11.59 13.55
N GLY A 48 6.69 -11.24 13.79
CA GLY A 48 6.25 -9.88 14.10
C GLY A 48 5.99 -8.99 12.89
N LYS A 49 6.89 -8.93 11.89
CA LYS A 49 6.62 -8.34 10.56
C LYS A 49 6.89 -9.38 9.47
N HIS A 50 6.31 -9.17 8.28
CA HIS A 50 6.37 -10.11 7.15
C HIS A 50 7.75 -10.20 6.49
N ASP A 51 8.65 -9.30 6.83
CA ASP A 51 10.04 -9.16 6.39
C ASP A 51 11.05 -9.27 7.55
N ASP A 52 10.58 -9.43 8.79
CA ASP A 52 11.41 -9.48 9.99
C ASP A 52 11.92 -10.91 10.23
N LEU A 53 12.90 -11.28 9.41
CA LEU A 53 13.67 -12.52 9.56
C LEU A 53 14.42 -12.46 10.89
N GLN A 54 14.09 -13.35 11.82
CA GLN A 54 14.67 -13.38 13.16
C GLN A 54 15.96 -14.21 13.19
N TYR A 55 15.95 -15.36 12.53
CA TYR A 55 17.14 -16.19 12.42
C TYR A 55 17.08 -17.13 11.23
N ILE A 56 18.26 -17.57 10.82
CA ILE A 56 18.49 -18.79 10.02
C ILE A 56 19.51 -19.62 10.80
N LYS A 57 19.16 -20.86 11.15
CA LYS A 57 20.05 -21.78 11.86
C LYS A 57 20.06 -23.15 11.23
N THR A 58 21.21 -23.81 11.28
CA THR A 58 21.37 -25.23 10.97
C THR A 58 21.55 -26.01 12.28
N ASP A 59 21.65 -27.34 12.20
CA ASP A 59 21.89 -28.20 13.37
C ASP A 59 23.12 -27.82 14.20
N LYS A 60 24.11 -27.18 13.58
CA LYS A 60 25.44 -26.95 14.18
C LYS A 60 25.76 -25.49 14.42
N GLU A 61 25.09 -24.56 13.73
CA GLU A 61 25.43 -23.15 13.77
C GLU A 61 24.25 -22.24 13.45
N ILE A 62 24.27 -21.03 14.02
CA ILE A 62 23.36 -19.96 13.64
C ILE A 62 24.03 -19.20 12.50
N PHE A 63 23.45 -19.27 11.31
CA PHE A 63 23.97 -18.61 10.11
C PHE A 63 23.60 -17.12 10.07
N TYR A 64 22.41 -16.80 10.55
CA TYR A 64 21.92 -15.43 10.68
C TYR A 64 21.12 -15.32 11.96
N GLN A 65 21.34 -14.25 12.71
CA GLN A 65 20.49 -13.85 13.80
C GLN A 65 20.28 -12.36 13.71
N ASN A 66 19.03 -11.96 13.80
CA ASN A 66 18.69 -10.57 13.89
C ASN A 66 19.02 -10.08 15.32
N ASP A 67 20.15 -9.40 15.46
CA ASP A 67 20.58 -8.76 16.71
C ASP A 67 19.84 -7.44 16.98
N ASP A 68 18.90 -7.05 16.11
CA ASP A 68 17.98 -5.95 16.34
C ASP A 68 16.98 -6.26 17.47
N ASN A 69 17.48 -6.12 18.70
CA ASN A 69 16.71 -5.56 19.81
C ASN A 69 16.49 -4.04 19.64
N SER A 70 16.59 -3.54 18.40
CA SER A 70 16.81 -2.13 18.14
C SER A 70 15.55 -1.29 18.26
N GLU A 71 15.82 -0.06 18.66
CA GLU A 71 14.95 1.01 19.11
C GLU A 71 13.94 1.48 18.05
N GLU A 72 14.00 0.95 16.81
CA GLU A 72 13.01 1.19 15.74
C GLU A 72 11.59 0.73 16.12
N LYS A 73 11.46 -0.27 17.00
CA LYS A 73 10.17 -0.65 17.59
C LYS A 73 9.54 0.51 18.38
N GLY A 74 10.37 1.42 18.91
CA GLY A 74 9.97 2.64 19.59
C GLY A 74 9.48 3.71 18.62
N GLU A 75 10.29 4.12 17.64
CA GLU A 75 9.99 5.26 16.76
C GLU A 75 8.77 5.06 15.85
N SER A 76 8.65 3.91 15.16
CA SER A 76 7.44 3.61 14.37
C SER A 76 6.19 3.58 15.26
N SER A 77 6.30 3.06 16.48
CA SER A 77 5.18 3.08 17.44
C SER A 77 4.86 4.49 17.96
N LEU A 78 5.85 5.38 18.05
CA LEU A 78 5.67 6.77 18.49
C LEU A 78 5.02 7.62 17.39
N ILE A 79 5.45 7.45 16.14
CA ILE A 79 4.81 8.09 14.97
C ILE A 79 3.36 7.62 14.87
N ASP A 80 3.13 6.30 14.96
CA ASP A 80 1.78 5.73 14.94
C ASP A 80 0.89 6.30 16.05
N ARG A 81 1.44 6.43 17.28
CA ARG A 81 0.74 7.05 18.43
C ARG A 81 0.46 8.54 18.22
N ARG A 82 1.37 9.27 17.58
CA ARG A 82 1.19 10.70 17.28
C ARG A 82 0.10 10.88 16.22
N LEU A 83 0.15 10.09 15.15
CA LEU A 83 -0.85 10.15 14.07
C LEU A 83 -2.25 9.75 14.57
N LYS A 84 -2.35 8.76 15.48
CA LYS A 84 -3.61 8.38 16.14
C LYS A 84 -4.25 9.48 17.00
N LYS A 85 -3.48 10.50 17.39
CA LYS A 85 -3.98 11.65 18.16
C LYS A 85 -4.27 12.87 17.30
N MET A 86 -3.95 12.81 16.01
CA MET A 86 -4.21 13.89 15.06
C MET A 86 -5.61 13.75 14.49
N SER A 87 -6.35 14.85 14.48
CA SER A 87 -7.52 15.00 13.62
C SER A 87 -7.09 15.14 12.16
N VAL A 88 -8.02 15.01 11.23
CA VAL A 88 -7.75 15.29 9.80
C VAL A 88 -7.33 16.76 9.62
N SER A 89 -7.90 17.68 10.40
CA SER A 89 -7.49 19.09 10.40
C SER A 89 -6.03 19.27 10.82
N ASP A 90 -5.58 18.56 11.86
CA ASP A 90 -4.18 18.61 12.29
C ASP A 90 -3.22 18.09 11.21
N MET A 91 -3.64 17.08 10.44
CA MET A 91 -2.85 16.54 9.32
C MET A 91 -2.75 17.55 8.17
N ILE A 92 -3.86 18.23 7.85
CA ILE A 92 -3.87 19.29 6.83
C ILE A 92 -2.98 20.46 7.26
N ASP A 93 -3.14 20.93 8.50
CA ASP A 93 -2.30 21.98 9.08
C ASP A 93 -0.81 21.64 9.03
N LEU A 94 -0.47 20.37 9.31
CA LEU A 94 0.90 19.89 9.25
C LEU A 94 1.45 19.94 7.82
N ILE A 95 0.65 19.52 6.83
CA ILE A 95 1.04 19.59 5.42
C ILE A 95 1.23 21.05 5.01
N GLU A 96 0.30 21.94 5.34
CA GLU A 96 0.42 23.36 4.96
C GLU A 96 1.66 24.04 5.56
N LYS A 97 2.06 23.66 6.77
CA LYS A 97 3.22 24.23 7.46
C LYS A 97 4.56 23.64 7.00
N GLU A 98 4.59 22.33 6.74
CA GLU A 98 5.85 21.58 6.56
C GLU A 98 6.08 21.09 5.12
N PHE A 99 5.12 21.28 4.20
CA PHE A 99 5.31 20.90 2.80
C PHE A 99 6.45 21.72 2.18
N SER A 100 7.44 21.01 1.64
CA SER A 100 8.71 21.59 1.19
C SER A 100 9.02 21.11 -0.21
N GLN A 101 10.02 21.73 -0.83
CA GLN A 101 10.49 21.32 -2.16
C GLN A 101 10.91 19.84 -2.21
N LYS A 102 11.43 19.27 -1.11
CA LYS A 102 11.79 17.85 -1.04
C LYS A 102 10.54 16.96 -1.08
N HIS A 103 9.47 17.37 -0.40
CA HIS A 103 8.19 16.66 -0.42
C HIS A 103 7.55 16.70 -1.80
N PHE A 104 7.59 17.87 -2.46
CA PHE A 104 7.16 18.02 -3.85
C PHE A 104 7.90 17.05 -4.77
N GLN A 105 9.24 17.08 -4.75
CA GLN A 105 10.07 16.24 -5.62
C GLN A 105 9.83 14.74 -5.40
N LEU A 106 9.73 14.31 -4.14
CA LEU A 106 9.43 12.91 -3.80
C LEU A 106 8.12 12.43 -4.43
N LEU A 107 7.06 13.25 -4.34
CA LEU A 107 5.75 12.89 -4.86
C LEU A 107 5.67 13.01 -6.38
N GLU A 108 6.36 13.99 -6.96
CA GLU A 108 6.47 14.16 -8.40
C GLU A 108 7.21 12.96 -9.04
N ASP A 109 8.34 12.56 -8.47
CA ASP A 109 9.10 11.39 -8.93
C ASP A 109 8.30 10.11 -8.72
N GLY A 110 7.60 9.98 -7.60
CA GLY A 110 6.71 8.85 -7.35
C GLY A 110 5.55 8.77 -8.35
N PHE A 111 4.97 9.91 -8.72
CA PHE A 111 3.95 9.98 -9.78
C PHE A 111 4.53 9.54 -11.13
N LYS A 112 5.74 9.99 -11.49
CA LYS A 112 6.43 9.56 -12.72
C LYS A 112 6.68 8.05 -12.75
N LEU A 113 7.21 7.49 -11.66
CA LEU A 113 7.46 6.05 -11.51
C LEU A 113 6.16 5.24 -11.65
N ASN A 114 5.13 5.62 -10.91
CA ASN A 114 3.84 4.92 -10.96
C ASN A 114 3.16 5.08 -12.33
N SER A 115 3.37 6.19 -13.03
CA SER A 115 2.90 6.39 -14.41
C SER A 115 3.61 5.48 -15.41
N GLN A 116 4.91 5.23 -15.25
CA GLN A 116 5.65 4.26 -16.09
C GLN A 116 5.10 2.84 -15.94
N ILE A 117 4.78 2.45 -14.70
CA ILE A 117 4.13 1.16 -14.40
C ILE A 117 2.77 1.07 -15.09
N ALA A 118 1.95 2.13 -15.00
CA ALA A 118 0.65 2.17 -15.68
C ALA A 118 0.77 2.12 -17.20
N GLU A 119 1.77 2.77 -17.79
CA GLU A 119 2.01 2.70 -19.22
C GLU A 119 2.42 1.29 -19.67
N ALA A 120 3.20 0.56 -18.87
CA ALA A 120 3.50 -0.84 -19.15
C ALA A 120 2.23 -1.71 -19.12
N GLY A 121 1.31 -1.43 -18.19
CA GLY A 121 0.00 -2.07 -18.12
C GLY A 121 -0.86 -1.79 -19.34
N ARG A 122 -0.92 -0.52 -19.75
CA ARG A 122 -1.62 -0.07 -20.95
C ARG A 122 -1.12 -0.74 -22.22
N LYS A 123 0.18 -1.02 -22.30
CA LYS A 123 0.82 -1.77 -23.41
C LYS A 123 0.57 -3.29 -23.37
N GLY A 124 -0.16 -3.79 -22.37
CA GLY A 124 -0.58 -5.19 -22.28
C GLY A 124 0.06 -6.00 -21.16
N THR A 125 0.81 -5.39 -20.24
CA THR A 125 1.36 -6.11 -19.09
C THR A 125 0.29 -6.32 -18.01
N GLY A 126 0.00 -7.57 -17.66
CA GLY A 126 -0.97 -7.93 -16.63
C GLY A 126 -2.36 -8.27 -17.16
N CYS A 127 -3.38 -8.16 -16.31
CA CYS A 127 -4.70 -8.76 -16.55
C CYS A 127 -5.64 -7.94 -17.47
N GLY A 128 -5.21 -6.78 -17.98
CA GLY A 128 -5.97 -6.01 -18.99
C GLY A 128 -7.25 -5.35 -18.50
N ILE A 129 -7.47 -5.23 -17.17
CA ILE A 129 -8.69 -4.63 -16.59
C ILE A 129 -8.89 -3.17 -17.04
N GLY A 130 -7.83 -2.40 -17.27
CA GLY A 130 -7.96 -1.04 -17.81
C GLY A 130 -8.63 -1.00 -19.18
N ASN A 131 -8.44 -2.03 -20.01
CA ASN A 131 -9.15 -2.14 -21.29
C ASN A 131 -10.64 -2.41 -21.09
N SER A 132 -11.02 -3.20 -20.08
CA SER A 132 -12.43 -3.41 -19.73
C SER A 132 -13.14 -2.10 -19.35
N TYR A 133 -12.47 -1.21 -18.60
CA TYR A 133 -13.00 0.13 -18.34
C TYR A 133 -13.20 0.94 -19.62
N ARG A 134 -12.20 0.96 -20.51
CA ARG A 134 -12.22 1.69 -21.79
C ARG A 134 -13.22 1.13 -22.81
N SER A 135 -13.57 -0.16 -22.72
CA SER A 135 -14.58 -0.80 -23.56
C SER A 135 -16.01 -0.66 -23.03
N SER A 136 -16.20 0.00 -21.88
CA SER A 136 -17.54 0.25 -21.32
C SER A 136 -18.36 1.17 -22.21
N LYS A 137 -19.66 0.87 -22.37
CA LYS A 137 -20.61 1.73 -23.11
C LYS A 137 -20.82 3.10 -22.46
N PHE A 138 -20.53 3.22 -21.17
CA PHE A 138 -20.67 4.46 -20.38
C PHE A 138 -19.32 5.09 -20.06
N PHE A 139 -18.30 4.85 -20.90
CA PHE A 139 -16.97 5.39 -20.70
C PHE A 139 -16.96 6.92 -20.64
N ASN A 140 -16.31 7.44 -19.61
CA ASN A 140 -16.01 8.85 -19.42
C ASN A 140 -14.59 9.02 -18.81
N GLU A 141 -14.21 10.25 -18.53
CA GLU A 141 -12.91 10.62 -17.96
C GLU A 141 -12.66 9.96 -16.59
N VAL A 142 -13.72 9.76 -15.78
CA VAL A 142 -13.62 9.03 -14.52
C VAL A 142 -13.28 7.55 -14.77
N ASN A 143 -13.85 6.93 -15.81
CA ASN A 143 -13.47 5.58 -16.21
C ASN A 143 -12.03 5.52 -16.73
N GLU A 144 -11.53 6.55 -17.42
CA GLU A 144 -10.13 6.59 -17.83
C GLU A 144 -9.18 6.66 -16.63
N ILE A 145 -9.53 7.42 -15.58
CA ILE A 145 -8.75 7.47 -14.33
C ILE A 145 -8.71 6.08 -13.68
N ALA A 146 -9.87 5.42 -13.57
CA ALA A 146 -9.96 4.06 -13.05
C ALA A 146 -9.16 3.07 -13.91
N ALA A 147 -9.19 3.22 -15.23
CA ALA A 147 -8.43 2.39 -16.16
C ALA A 147 -6.92 2.54 -15.96
N LYS A 148 -6.40 3.76 -15.77
CA LYS A 148 -4.97 4.00 -15.49
C LYS A 148 -4.52 3.36 -14.17
N ALA A 149 -5.34 3.46 -13.13
CA ALA A 149 -5.05 2.79 -11.85
C ALA A 149 -5.06 1.26 -12.00
N ALA A 150 -6.00 0.72 -12.79
CA ALA A 150 -6.06 -0.71 -13.09
C ALA A 150 -4.87 -1.19 -13.94
N ASP A 151 -4.45 -0.41 -14.93
CA ASP A 151 -3.27 -0.68 -15.75
C ASP A 151 -2.02 -0.77 -14.86
N GLY A 152 -1.81 0.20 -13.97
CA GLY A 152 -0.64 0.23 -13.10
C GLY A 152 -0.62 -0.88 -12.05
N THR A 153 -1.73 -1.08 -11.34
CA THR A 153 -1.81 -2.15 -10.33
C THR A 153 -1.73 -3.54 -10.96
N GLY A 154 -2.34 -3.73 -12.14
CA GLY A 154 -2.25 -4.96 -12.92
C GLY A 154 -0.82 -5.26 -13.39
N ALA A 155 -0.12 -4.28 -13.97
CA ALA A 155 1.27 -4.44 -14.40
C ALA A 155 2.21 -4.75 -13.23
N ARG A 156 2.04 -4.06 -12.09
CA ARG A 156 2.79 -4.36 -10.86
C ARG A 156 2.56 -5.78 -10.39
N MET A 157 1.30 -6.23 -10.37
CA MET A 157 0.97 -7.59 -9.93
C MET A 157 1.50 -8.66 -10.87
N ALA A 158 1.64 -8.33 -12.16
CA ALA A 158 2.26 -9.19 -13.16
C ALA A 158 3.80 -9.19 -13.11
N GLY A 159 4.42 -8.46 -12.18
CA GLY A 159 5.86 -8.49 -11.95
C GLY A 159 6.67 -7.57 -12.88
N VAL A 160 6.09 -6.46 -13.33
CA VAL A 160 6.85 -5.49 -14.14
C VAL A 160 8.08 -4.97 -13.37
N SER A 161 9.22 -4.87 -14.05
CA SER A 161 10.52 -4.51 -13.48
C SER A 161 10.73 -3.00 -13.29
N TYR A 162 9.72 -2.28 -12.81
CA TYR A 162 9.83 -0.85 -12.47
C TYR A 162 9.58 -0.63 -10.97
N PRO A 163 10.32 0.27 -10.31
CA PRO A 163 10.06 0.62 -8.92
C PRO A 163 8.75 1.40 -8.80
N ALA A 164 8.02 1.17 -7.71
CA ALA A 164 6.77 1.88 -7.39
C ALA A 164 6.97 2.76 -6.16
N LEU A 165 6.48 4.00 -6.19
CA LEU A 165 6.26 4.73 -4.94
C LEU A 165 5.14 4.01 -4.19
N ALA A 166 5.47 3.41 -3.06
CA ALA A 166 4.53 2.67 -2.22
C ALA A 166 3.84 3.57 -1.19
N SER A 167 2.62 3.20 -0.80
CA SER A 167 1.96 3.77 0.37
C SER A 167 1.94 2.75 1.51
N SER A 168 2.61 3.08 2.61
CA SER A 168 2.70 2.21 3.80
C SER A 168 3.05 0.76 3.44
N GLY A 169 4.14 0.59 2.67
CA GLY A 169 4.63 -0.72 2.22
C GLY A 169 3.88 -1.37 1.05
N SER A 170 2.81 -0.76 0.53
CA SER A 170 2.04 -1.32 -0.60
C SER A 170 2.21 -0.48 -1.89
N GLY A 171 2.87 -1.06 -2.89
CA GLY A 171 3.03 -0.46 -4.22
C GLY A 171 1.69 -0.18 -4.90
N ASN A 172 0.73 -1.12 -4.85
CA ASN A 172 -0.59 -0.93 -5.45
C ASN A 172 -1.37 0.25 -4.83
N GLN A 173 -1.24 0.45 -3.51
CA GLN A 173 -1.87 1.59 -2.84
C GLN A 173 -1.20 2.90 -3.25
N GLY A 174 0.12 2.92 -3.39
CA GLY A 174 0.85 4.09 -3.84
C GLY A 174 0.52 4.45 -5.30
N ILE A 175 0.47 3.46 -6.20
CA ILE A 175 0.03 3.64 -7.60
C ILE A 175 -1.39 4.22 -7.64
N PHE A 176 -2.32 3.64 -6.88
CA PHE A 176 -3.69 4.14 -6.81
C PHE A 176 -3.73 5.58 -6.29
N ILE A 177 -3.09 5.88 -5.16
CA ILE A 177 -3.07 7.21 -4.56
C ILE A 177 -2.49 8.23 -5.54
N SER A 178 -1.32 7.96 -6.12
CA SER A 178 -0.62 8.94 -6.97
C SER A 178 -1.40 9.21 -8.25
N LEU A 179 -1.85 8.16 -8.95
CA LEU A 179 -2.48 8.33 -10.26
C LEU A 179 -3.90 8.89 -10.11
N VAL A 180 -4.70 8.33 -9.20
CA VAL A 180 -6.09 8.77 -9.05
C VAL A 180 -6.16 10.19 -8.52
N THR A 181 -5.35 10.55 -7.51
CA THR A 181 -5.33 11.93 -6.99
C THR A 181 -4.93 12.91 -8.08
N TYR A 182 -3.85 12.62 -8.81
CA TYR A 182 -3.36 13.54 -9.85
C TYR A 182 -4.36 13.74 -10.99
N TYR A 183 -4.84 12.66 -11.60
CA TYR A 183 -5.75 12.79 -12.73
C TYR A 183 -7.15 13.28 -12.33
N ALA A 184 -7.66 12.88 -11.16
CA ALA A 184 -8.93 13.43 -10.67
C ALA A 184 -8.79 14.91 -10.32
N ALA A 185 -7.67 15.35 -9.74
CA ALA A 185 -7.44 16.76 -9.48
C ALA A 185 -7.44 17.59 -10.77
N LYS A 186 -6.73 17.09 -11.80
CA LYS A 186 -6.71 17.73 -13.13
C LYS A 186 -8.07 17.73 -13.83
N LEU A 187 -8.93 16.76 -13.55
CA LEU A 187 -10.27 16.67 -14.14
C LEU A 187 -11.28 17.61 -13.46
N PHE A 188 -11.25 17.70 -12.13
CA PHE A 188 -12.30 18.39 -11.37
C PHE A 188 -11.96 19.82 -10.94
N PHE A 189 -10.68 20.21 -10.96
CA PHE A 189 -10.25 21.52 -10.47
C PHE A 189 -9.47 22.27 -11.57
N ASP A 190 -10.13 23.22 -12.22
CA ASP A 190 -9.52 24.01 -13.29
C ASP A 190 -8.38 24.90 -12.75
N GLY A 191 -7.29 25.01 -13.51
CA GLY A 191 -6.12 25.81 -13.15
C GLY A 191 -5.33 25.32 -11.92
N ILE A 192 -5.64 24.14 -11.37
CA ILE A 192 -4.96 23.64 -10.17
C ILE A 192 -3.46 23.39 -10.40
N ARG A 193 -2.64 23.97 -9.52
CA ARG A 193 -1.19 23.85 -9.54
C ARG A 193 -0.75 22.47 -9.03
N ASP A 194 0.30 21.92 -9.61
CA ASP A 194 0.83 20.60 -9.20
C ASP A 194 1.23 20.56 -7.73
N GLU A 195 1.68 21.69 -7.17
CA GLU A 195 1.99 21.80 -5.74
C GLU A 195 0.80 21.45 -4.85
N GLU A 196 -0.41 21.94 -5.19
CA GLU A 196 -1.64 21.62 -4.44
C GLU A 196 -2.04 20.16 -4.61
N ILE A 197 -1.88 19.61 -5.81
CA ILE A 197 -2.14 18.20 -6.07
C ILE A 197 -1.21 17.32 -5.23
N TYR A 198 0.07 17.67 -5.11
CA TYR A 198 1.02 16.89 -4.33
C TYR A 198 0.84 17.09 -2.82
N LYS A 199 0.44 18.26 -2.34
CA LYS A 199 -0.06 18.40 -0.94
C LYS A 199 -1.24 17.47 -0.67
N ALA A 200 -2.22 17.45 -1.58
CA ALA A 200 -3.36 16.55 -1.49
C ALA A 200 -2.95 15.07 -1.54
N THR A 201 -1.97 14.73 -2.39
CA THR A 201 -1.41 13.37 -2.49
C THR A 201 -0.69 12.96 -1.19
N MET A 202 0.03 13.89 -0.54
CA MET A 202 0.62 13.66 0.78
C MET A 202 -0.45 13.36 1.82
N LEU A 203 -1.55 14.12 1.82
CA LEU A 203 -2.70 13.88 2.70
C LEU A 203 -3.29 12.48 2.46
N ALA A 204 -3.45 12.06 1.21
CA ALA A 204 -3.91 10.71 0.88
C ALA A 204 -3.00 9.61 1.44
N HIS A 205 -1.68 9.80 1.38
CA HIS A 205 -0.72 8.88 2.00
C HIS A 205 -0.85 8.86 3.53
N MET A 206 -0.98 10.02 4.18
CA MET A 206 -1.14 10.12 5.64
C MET A 206 -2.44 9.46 6.12
N ILE A 207 -3.56 9.72 5.45
CA ILE A 207 -4.86 9.10 5.76
C ILE A 207 -4.83 7.59 5.50
N GLY A 208 -4.23 7.17 4.38
CA GLY A 208 -4.06 5.74 4.09
C GLY A 208 -3.20 5.03 5.14
N HIS A 209 -2.15 5.69 5.62
CA HIS A 209 -1.35 5.19 6.74
C HIS A 209 -2.18 5.14 8.02
N TYR A 210 -2.85 6.23 8.38
CA TYR A 210 -3.74 6.31 9.55
C TYR A 210 -4.73 5.14 9.60
N SER A 211 -5.46 4.88 8.52
CA SER A 211 -6.40 3.75 8.43
C SER A 211 -5.74 2.40 8.73
N LYS A 212 -4.51 2.18 8.25
CA LYS A 212 -3.74 0.95 8.51
C LYS A 212 -3.34 0.79 9.97
N ILE A 213 -3.09 1.88 10.71
CA ILE A 213 -2.75 1.78 12.14
C ILE A 213 -3.94 1.26 12.97
N TYR A 214 -5.18 1.48 12.51
CA TYR A 214 -6.39 0.95 13.17
C TYR A 214 -6.75 -0.46 12.71
N VAL A 215 -6.64 -0.76 11.42
CA VAL A 215 -6.98 -2.08 10.88
C VAL A 215 -5.89 -3.13 11.18
N GLY A 216 -4.64 -2.69 11.36
CA GLY A 216 -3.49 -3.55 11.60
C GLY A 216 -2.64 -3.76 10.34
N ARG A 217 -1.37 -4.13 10.54
CA ARG A 217 -0.38 -4.30 9.45
C ARG A 217 -0.73 -5.44 8.49
N LEU A 218 -1.54 -6.39 8.93
CA LEU A 218 -2.04 -7.50 8.13
C LEU A 218 -3.55 -7.59 8.30
N SER A 219 -4.24 -7.47 7.17
CA SER A 219 -5.68 -7.55 7.08
C SER A 219 -6.05 -8.45 5.91
N ALA A 220 -7.13 -9.21 6.06
CA ALA A 220 -7.74 -9.93 4.96
C ALA A 220 -8.47 -8.98 3.97
N LEU A 221 -8.65 -7.71 4.34
CA LEU A 221 -9.25 -6.70 3.48
C LEU A 221 -8.21 -6.12 2.50
N CYS A 222 -8.65 -5.83 1.28
CA CYS A 222 -7.80 -5.14 0.31
C CYS A 222 -7.51 -3.71 0.78
N GLY A 223 -6.23 -3.37 0.97
CA GLY A 223 -5.83 -2.03 1.40
C GLY A 223 -6.11 -0.90 0.41
N LEU A 224 -6.48 -1.21 -0.83
CA LEU A 224 -7.02 -0.17 -1.71
C LEU A 224 -8.36 0.35 -1.20
N PHE A 225 -9.22 -0.54 -0.67
CA PHE A 225 -10.57 -0.20 -0.23
C PHE A 225 -10.57 0.57 1.10
N TYR A 226 -9.90 0.05 2.15
CA TYR A 226 -10.00 0.65 3.49
C TYR A 226 -8.95 1.73 3.77
N ALA A 227 -7.93 1.89 2.92
CA ALA A 227 -6.86 2.86 3.14
C ALA A 227 -6.66 3.81 1.95
N ALA A 228 -6.36 3.30 0.75
CA ALA A 228 -6.02 4.15 -0.39
C ALA A 228 -7.21 5.01 -0.88
N ALA A 229 -8.38 4.41 -1.08
CA ALA A 229 -9.58 5.11 -1.54
C ALA A 229 -10.07 6.18 -0.54
N PRO A 230 -10.15 5.92 0.78
CA PRO A 230 -10.38 6.97 1.78
C PRO A 230 -9.35 8.10 1.69
N GLY A 231 -8.06 7.78 1.54
CA GLY A 231 -7.02 8.78 1.37
C GLY A 231 -7.24 9.68 0.16
N VAL A 232 -7.55 9.10 -1.00
CA VAL A 232 -7.87 9.86 -2.23
C VAL A 232 -9.11 10.72 -2.04
N LEU A 233 -10.16 10.22 -1.36
CA LEU A 233 -11.34 11.02 -1.04
C LEU A 233 -10.98 12.24 -0.19
N ALA A 234 -10.18 12.05 0.86
CA ALA A 234 -9.71 13.14 1.70
C ALA A 234 -8.89 14.18 0.91
N ALA A 235 -8.03 13.71 -0.01
CA ALA A 235 -7.27 14.58 -0.90
C ALA A 235 -8.18 15.44 -1.79
N LEU A 236 -9.20 14.85 -2.42
CA LEU A 236 -10.12 15.59 -3.28
C LEU A 236 -11.00 16.57 -2.48
N LEU A 237 -11.39 16.22 -1.26
CA LEU A 237 -12.13 17.13 -0.37
C LEU A 237 -11.26 18.27 0.16
N TYR A 238 -9.98 18.01 0.45
CA TYR A 238 -9.00 19.05 0.74
C TYR A 238 -8.89 20.05 -0.43
N LEU A 239 -8.79 19.56 -1.67
CA LEU A 239 -8.75 20.42 -2.86
C LEU A 239 -10.05 21.19 -3.09
N ALA A 240 -11.18 20.65 -2.65
CA ALA A 240 -12.48 21.34 -2.70
C ALA A 240 -12.70 22.36 -1.58
N GLY A 241 -11.76 22.50 -0.63
CA GLY A 241 -11.95 23.33 0.56
C GLY A 241 -12.98 22.79 1.55
N GLU A 242 -13.29 21.49 1.48
CA GLU A 242 -14.32 20.78 2.26
C GLU A 242 -13.67 19.82 3.28
N SER A 243 -12.63 20.28 3.97
CA SER A 243 -11.82 19.50 4.92
C SER A 243 -12.66 18.90 6.06
N ASP A 244 -13.64 19.64 6.57
CA ASP A 244 -14.54 19.18 7.65
C ASP A 244 -15.38 17.97 7.26
N ARG A 245 -15.83 17.89 5.99
CA ARG A 245 -16.60 16.75 5.47
C ARG A 245 -15.75 15.49 5.34
N SER A 246 -14.44 15.64 5.13
CA SER A 246 -13.51 14.51 4.98
C SER A 246 -13.58 13.56 6.16
N TYR A 247 -13.50 14.07 7.39
CA TYR A 247 -13.52 13.22 8.58
C TYR A 247 -14.82 12.42 8.70
N SER A 248 -15.97 13.07 8.51
CA SER A 248 -17.28 12.42 8.61
C SER A 248 -17.45 11.27 7.61
N LEU A 249 -16.94 11.45 6.39
CA LEU A 249 -17.01 10.45 5.33
C LEU A 249 -15.98 9.33 5.56
N LEU A 250 -14.76 9.65 5.97
CA LEU A 250 -13.73 8.68 6.35
C LEU A 250 -14.18 7.77 7.50
N ALA A 251 -14.83 8.35 8.53
CA ALA A 251 -15.36 7.59 9.66
C ALA A 251 -16.43 6.59 9.23
N ASN A 252 -17.29 6.97 8.28
CA ASN A 252 -18.31 6.08 7.74
C ASN A 252 -17.73 5.02 6.78
N LEU A 253 -16.68 5.34 6.03
CA LEU A 253 -16.11 4.44 5.00
C LEU A 253 -15.18 3.37 5.60
N VAL A 254 -14.45 3.71 6.67
CA VAL A 254 -13.42 2.87 7.29
C VAL A 254 -13.88 2.30 8.64
N GLY A 255 -15.05 2.72 9.15
CA GLY A 255 -15.57 2.29 10.45
C GLY A 255 -14.73 2.78 11.62
N LEU A 256 -14.05 3.93 11.45
CA LEU A 256 -13.25 4.52 12.51
C LEU A 256 -14.16 4.96 13.67
N PRO A 257 -13.70 4.87 14.94
CA PRO A 257 -14.48 5.34 16.07
C PRO A 257 -14.82 6.81 15.85
N ARG A 258 -16.12 7.14 15.89
CA ARG A 258 -16.58 8.52 15.90
C ARG A 258 -16.04 9.14 17.18
N GLU A 259 -14.96 9.92 17.11
CA GLU A 259 -14.63 10.78 18.24
C GLU A 259 -15.85 11.66 18.53
N ASN A 260 -16.11 11.89 19.82
CA ASN A 260 -17.25 12.66 20.31
C ASN A 260 -17.50 13.86 19.41
N SER A 261 -18.67 13.86 18.76
CA SER A 261 -19.21 14.90 17.88
C SER A 261 -19.49 16.24 18.58
N ARG A 262 -18.68 16.59 19.57
CA ARG A 262 -18.77 17.77 20.42
C ARG A 262 -17.36 18.27 20.74
N ARG A 263 -16.73 18.88 19.74
CA ARG A 263 -15.74 19.96 19.85
C ARG A 263 -15.44 20.45 18.43
N PHE A 264 -16.45 21.13 17.88
CA PHE A 264 -16.27 22.23 16.95
C PHE A 264 -16.47 23.50 17.76
#